data_AF-A0A7D9DCQ5-F1
#
_entry.id   AF-A0A7D9DCQ5-F1
#
_cell.length_a   1.000
_cell.length_b   1.000
_cell.length_c   1.000
_cell.angle_alpha   90.00
_cell.angle_beta   90.00
_cell.angle_gamma   90.00
#
_symmetry.space_group_name_H-M   'P 1'
#
loop_
_entity.id
_entity.type
_entity.pdbx_description
1 polymer ?
#
loop_
_entity_poly.entity_id
_entity_poly.type
_entity_poly.pdbx_seq_one_letter_code
_entity_poly.pdbx_strand_id
1 'polypeptide(L)'
;MSDDEVTELSMEGNAKENVVESGVSKENGQGNVAVPYGEILVKLRKEKRTRKTRLTKSKHRLQKLAKMRATREEIESCIEEIWEILEEAQAVMDEMSVLALKMENTELQSEIMKESDSLQEETQEVIERAEERLTDLMLEAR
;
A
#
# COMPACT_ATOMS: atom_id res chain seq x y z
N MET A 1 49.86 39.22 9.73
CA MET A 1 49.39 38.71 11.03
C MET A 1 47.97 39.19 11.16
N SER A 2 47.04 38.30 10.88
CA SER A 2 45.60 38.56 10.95
C SER A 2 44.99 37.31 11.55
N ASP A 3 44.23 37.58 12.59
CA ASP A 3 43.94 36.70 13.70
C ASP A 3 42.96 35.59 13.34
N ASP A 4 43.13 34.49 14.06
CA ASP A 4 42.18 33.40 14.20
C ASP A 4 40.84 33.95 14.73
N GLU A 5 39.75 33.66 14.03
CA GLU A 5 38.45 33.59 14.66
C GLU A 5 37.75 32.33 14.18
N VAL A 6 38.00 31.26 14.93
CA VAL A 6 37.27 30.00 14.90
C VAL A 6 35.89 30.29 15.46
N THR A 7 34.86 30.25 14.61
CA THR A 7 33.47 30.19 15.08
C THR A 7 32.98 28.76 14.94
N GLU A 8 33.08 28.00 16.04
CA GLU A 8 32.27 26.82 16.30
C GLU A 8 30.80 27.22 16.25
N LEU A 9 30.02 26.65 15.33
CA LEU A 9 28.57 26.60 15.48
C LEU A 9 28.17 25.18 15.84
N SER A 10 27.79 25.11 17.11
CA SER A 10 27.28 23.97 17.83
C SER A 10 26.12 23.27 17.11
N MET A 11 26.12 21.95 17.30
CA MET A 11 25.00 21.04 17.11
C MET A 11 23.74 21.57 17.80
N GLU A 12 22.58 21.36 17.18
CA GLU A 12 21.33 20.82 17.76
C GLU A 12 20.15 21.09 16.82
N GLY A 13 19.23 20.13 16.65
CA GLY A 13 17.96 20.46 16.00
C GLY A 13 17.13 19.36 15.34
N ASN A 14 17.14 18.15 15.89
CA ASN A 14 15.96 17.30 16.07
C ASN A 14 15.19 16.82 14.82
N ALA A 15 15.51 15.60 14.39
CA ALA A 15 14.57 14.74 13.67
C ALA A 15 13.31 14.57 14.54
N LYS A 16 12.15 15.02 14.05
CA LYS A 16 10.87 14.67 14.66
C LYS A 16 10.54 13.23 14.31
N GLU A 17 11.10 12.31 15.07
CA GLU A 17 10.44 11.05 15.42
C GLU A 17 9.07 11.39 15.99
N ASN A 18 8.00 11.09 15.26
CA ASN A 18 6.66 11.12 15.81
C ASN A 18 6.43 9.80 16.55
N VAL A 19 7.13 9.65 17.68
CA VAL A 19 6.79 8.71 18.74
C VAL A 19 5.61 9.34 19.48
N VAL A 20 4.41 8.82 19.22
CA VAL A 20 3.28 9.01 20.13
C VAL A 20 3.22 7.76 20.97
N GLU A 21 3.97 7.77 22.07
CA GLU A 21 3.78 6.85 23.18
C GLU A 21 3.37 7.64 24.42
N SER A 22 2.44 7.04 25.15
CA SER A 22 2.14 7.22 26.58
C SER A 22 0.91 8.07 26.95
N GLY A 23 -0.03 7.36 27.59
CA GLY A 23 -1.21 7.90 28.25
C GLY A 23 -2.11 6.83 28.89
N VAL A 24 -1.51 5.83 29.54
CA VAL A 24 -2.11 4.83 30.45
C VAL A 24 -3.00 5.54 31.49
N SER A 25 -4.26 5.19 31.76
CA SER A 25 -4.75 4.01 32.51
C SER A 25 -6.28 3.99 32.50
N LYS A 26 -6.87 2.79 32.37
CA LYS A 26 -7.73 2.25 33.43
C LYS A 26 -7.88 0.74 33.23
N GLU A 27 -7.40 0.02 34.24
CA GLU A 27 -7.60 -1.40 34.45
C GLU A 27 -9.09 -1.74 34.35
N ASN A 28 -9.41 -2.77 33.59
CA ASN A 28 -10.44 -3.72 33.98
C ASN A 28 -10.02 -5.09 33.45
N GLY A 29 -9.92 -6.03 34.37
CA GLY A 29 -9.41 -7.36 34.09
C GLY A 29 -10.24 -8.08 33.04
N GLN A 30 -9.57 -8.62 32.04
CA GLN A 30 -10.02 -9.78 31.31
C GLN A 30 -8.79 -10.55 30.88
N GLY A 31 -8.84 -11.86 31.09
CA GLY A 31 -7.69 -12.72 31.22
C GLY A 31 -6.68 -12.62 30.09
N ASN A 32 -5.45 -12.98 30.43
CA ASN A 32 -4.38 -13.33 29.51
C ASN A 32 -4.82 -14.53 28.66
N VAL A 33 -5.75 -14.32 27.73
CA VAL A 33 -6.04 -15.22 26.63
C VAL A 33 -4.95 -14.89 25.62
N ALA A 34 -4.00 -15.79 25.42
CA ALA A 34 -3.10 -15.72 24.28
C ALA A 34 -3.98 -15.49 23.04
N VAL A 35 -3.99 -14.26 22.49
CA VAL A 35 -4.89 -13.87 21.41
C VAL A 35 -4.42 -14.63 20.17
N PRO A 36 -5.04 -15.76 19.79
CA PRO A 36 -4.49 -16.65 18.76
C PRO A 36 -4.47 -15.96 17.39
N TYR A 37 -5.22 -14.87 17.26
CA TYR A 37 -5.37 -14.08 16.05
C TYR A 37 -4.34 -12.96 15.90
N GLY A 38 -3.60 -12.59 16.96
CA GLY A 38 -2.65 -11.49 16.92
C GLY A 38 -1.49 -11.75 15.96
N GLU A 39 -0.85 -12.91 16.06
CA GLU A 39 0.25 -13.31 15.17
C GLU A 39 -0.23 -13.49 13.71
N ILE A 40 -1.44 -14.04 13.52
CA ILE A 40 -2.06 -14.23 12.20
C ILE A 40 -2.30 -12.86 11.56
N LEU A 41 -2.89 -11.92 12.30
CA LEU A 41 -3.16 -10.57 11.81
C LEU A 41 -1.88 -9.83 11.44
N VAL A 42 -0.79 -10.00 12.20
CA VAL A 42 0.52 -9.42 11.88
C VAL A 42 1.07 -9.97 10.56
N LYS A 43 0.97 -11.29 10.34
CA LYS A 43 1.40 -11.93 9.08
C LYS A 43 0.58 -11.42 7.89
N LEU A 44 -0.75 -11.37 8.02
CA LEU A 44 -1.63 -10.87 6.96
C LEU A 44 -1.37 -9.39 6.65
N ARG A 45 -1.17 -8.54 7.66
CA ARG A 45 -0.79 -7.13 7.46
C ARG A 45 0.54 -6.98 6.73
N LYS A 46 1.51 -7.88 6.95
CA LYS A 46 2.77 -7.89 6.21
C LYS A 46 2.57 -8.32 4.75
N GLU A 47 1.76 -9.36 4.53
CA GLU A 47 1.45 -9.84 3.19
C GLU A 47 0.71 -8.76 2.37
N LYS A 48 -0.33 -8.14 2.95
CA LYS A 48 -1.07 -7.03 2.35
C LYS A 48 -0.13 -5.90 1.90
N ARG A 49 0.80 -5.47 2.78
CA ARG A 49 1.80 -4.45 2.45
C ARG A 49 2.70 -4.86 1.29
N THR A 50 3.08 -6.13 1.22
CA THR A 50 3.91 -6.68 0.15
C THR A 50 3.18 -6.63 -1.18
N ARG A 51 1.92 -7.09 -1.23
CA ARG A 51 1.08 -7.04 -2.44
C ARG A 51 0.80 -5.60 -2.88
N LYS A 52 0.42 -4.72 -1.95
CA LYS A 52 0.23 -3.28 -2.24
C LYS A 52 1.48 -2.64 -2.83
N THR A 53 2.66 -2.95 -2.29
CA THR A 53 3.93 -2.45 -2.82
C THR A 53 4.20 -2.95 -4.25
N ARG A 54 3.92 -4.22 -4.53
CA ARG A 54 4.02 -4.77 -5.89
C ARG A 54 3.04 -4.05 -6.82
N LEU A 55 1.79 -3.90 -6.41
CA LEU A 55 0.75 -3.23 -7.19
C LEU A 55 1.14 -1.79 -7.52
N THR A 56 1.62 -1.01 -6.54
CA THR A 56 2.10 0.35 -6.78
C THR A 56 3.23 0.39 -7.82
N LYS A 57 4.18 -0.55 -7.75
CA LYS A 57 5.27 -0.64 -8.74
C LYS A 57 4.75 -0.97 -10.14
N SER A 58 3.83 -1.93 -10.25
CA SER A 58 3.26 -2.33 -11.55
C SER A 58 2.39 -1.22 -12.14
N LYS A 59 1.57 -0.52 -11.32
CA LYS A 59 0.85 0.71 -11.72
C LYS A 59 1.80 1.78 -12.26
N HIS A 60 2.91 2.04 -11.57
CA HIS A 60 3.92 3.00 -12.04
C HIS A 60 4.60 2.54 -13.35
N ARG A 61 4.82 1.23 -13.52
CA ARG A 61 5.36 0.67 -14.76
C ARG A 61 4.39 0.89 -15.92
N LEU A 62 3.10 0.59 -15.73
CA LEU A 62 2.06 0.79 -16.74
C LEU A 62 1.97 2.25 -17.18
N GLN A 63 1.97 3.18 -16.23
CA GLN A 63 1.96 4.62 -16.52
C GLN A 63 3.20 5.08 -17.31
N LYS A 64 4.35 4.44 -17.13
CA LYS A 64 5.55 4.71 -17.93
C LYS A 64 5.42 4.13 -19.33
N LEU A 65 4.97 2.88 -19.46
CA LEU A 65 4.75 2.23 -20.75
C LEU A 65 3.78 3.04 -21.61
N ALA A 66 2.69 3.54 -21.01
CA ALA A 66 1.69 4.37 -21.70
C ALA A 66 2.26 5.69 -22.28
N LYS A 67 3.34 6.22 -21.69
CA LYS A 67 4.00 7.48 -22.14
C LYS A 67 5.14 7.24 -23.12
N MET A 68 5.64 6.01 -23.21
CA MET A 68 6.74 5.64 -24.08
C MET A 68 6.20 5.06 -25.38
N ARG A 69 7.08 4.79 -26.34
CA ARG A 69 6.76 3.96 -27.52
C ARG A 69 6.75 2.48 -27.13
N ALA A 70 6.02 2.14 -26.07
CA ALA A 70 5.79 0.75 -25.70
C ALA A 70 4.90 0.09 -26.76
N THR A 71 5.15 -1.19 -26.96
CA THR A 71 4.30 -2.04 -27.80
C THR A 71 2.98 -2.33 -27.11
N ARG A 72 1.99 -2.75 -27.90
CA ARG A 72 0.69 -3.18 -27.38
C ARG A 72 0.86 -4.33 -26.39
N GLU A 73 1.68 -5.31 -26.76
CA GLU A 73 1.93 -6.52 -25.98
C GLU A 73 2.54 -6.20 -24.61
N GLU A 74 3.44 -5.21 -24.53
CA GLU A 74 4.03 -4.76 -23.26
C GLU A 74 2.99 -4.12 -22.32
N ILE A 75 2.04 -3.36 -22.88
CA ILE A 75 0.98 -2.72 -22.10
C ILE A 75 -0.04 -3.77 -21.63
N GLU A 76 -0.50 -4.66 -22.52
CA GLU A 76 -1.45 -5.74 -22.19
C GLU A 76 -0.88 -6.66 -21.11
N SER A 77 0.36 -7.14 -21.26
CA SER A 77 1.02 -7.97 -20.24
C SER A 77 1.15 -7.26 -18.89
N CYS A 78 1.34 -5.94 -18.89
CA CYS A 78 1.42 -5.18 -17.66
C CYS A 78 0.05 -4.99 -16.98
N ILE A 79 -1.04 -4.93 -17.76
CA ILE A 79 -2.42 -4.90 -17.23
C ILE A 79 -2.75 -6.25 -16.58
N GLU A 80 -2.43 -7.36 -17.24
CA GLU A 80 -2.63 -8.72 -16.70
C GLU A 80 -1.91 -8.89 -15.36
N GLU A 81 -0.63 -8.50 -15.26
CA GLU A 81 0.11 -8.56 -14.00
C GLU A 81 -0.55 -7.74 -12.88
N ILE A 82 -1.10 -6.57 -13.22
CA ILE A 82 -1.78 -5.70 -12.25
C ILE A 82 -3.04 -6.38 -11.72
N TRP A 83 -3.83 -7.03 -12.58
CA TRP A 83 -5.02 -7.77 -12.18
C TRP A 83 -4.67 -8.93 -11.23
N GLU A 84 -3.67 -9.73 -11.58
CA GLU A 84 -3.20 -10.82 -10.72
C GLU A 84 -2.79 -10.30 -9.33
N ILE A 85 -2.02 -9.21 -9.27
CA ILE A 85 -1.60 -8.64 -7.98
C ILE A 85 -2.79 -8.09 -7.18
N LEU A 86 -3.78 -7.51 -7.86
CA LEU A 86 -4.99 -7.02 -7.20
C LEU A 86 -5.79 -8.17 -6.58
N GLU A 87 -6.01 -9.25 -7.32
CA GLU A 87 -6.68 -10.46 -6.83
C GLU A 87 -5.95 -11.05 -5.61
N GLU A 88 -4.62 -11.14 -5.69
CA GLU A 88 -3.77 -11.58 -4.58
C GLU A 88 -3.90 -10.67 -3.34
N ALA A 89 -3.99 -9.34 -3.54
CA ALA A 89 -4.16 -8.39 -2.46
C ALA A 89 -5.56 -8.50 -1.83
N GLN A 90 -6.60 -8.67 -2.65
CA GLN A 90 -7.98 -8.84 -2.20
C GLN A 90 -8.15 -10.13 -1.40
N ALA A 91 -7.57 -11.25 -1.83
CA ALA A 91 -7.60 -12.50 -1.08
C ALA A 91 -7.03 -12.34 0.35
N VAL A 92 -5.94 -11.58 0.51
CA VAL A 92 -5.38 -11.28 1.83
C VAL A 92 -6.33 -10.40 2.67
N MET A 93 -6.98 -9.43 2.05
CA MET A 93 -7.96 -8.56 2.73
C MET A 93 -9.23 -9.33 3.12
N ASP A 94 -9.66 -10.31 2.34
CA ASP A 94 -10.76 -11.21 2.69
C ASP A 94 -10.41 -12.07 3.91
N GLU A 95 -9.20 -12.64 3.94
CA GLU A 95 -8.70 -13.37 5.12
C GLU A 95 -8.65 -12.47 6.37
N MET A 96 -8.19 -11.22 6.22
CA MET A 96 -8.21 -10.24 7.31
C MET A 96 -9.63 -9.89 7.76
N SER A 97 -10.59 -9.82 6.84
CA SER A 97 -11.99 -9.54 7.13
C SER A 97 -12.65 -10.68 7.90
N VAL A 98 -12.40 -11.93 7.50
CA VAL A 98 -12.83 -13.12 8.25
C VAL A 98 -12.23 -13.12 9.67
N LEU A 99 -10.98 -12.71 9.81
CA LEU A 99 -10.33 -12.59 11.11
C LEU A 99 -10.97 -11.49 11.98
N ALA A 100 -11.26 -10.33 11.39
CA ALA A 100 -11.93 -9.22 12.06
C ALA A 100 -13.31 -9.64 12.59
N LEU A 101 -14.08 -10.39 11.80
CA LEU A 101 -15.36 -10.98 12.22
C LEU A 101 -15.21 -11.92 13.42
N LYS A 102 -14.21 -12.82 13.38
CA LYS A 102 -13.92 -13.75 14.50
C LYS A 102 -13.47 -13.04 15.77
N MET A 103 -12.87 -11.86 15.62
CA MET A 103 -12.43 -11.00 16.72
C MET A 103 -13.52 -10.03 17.18
N GLU A 104 -14.70 -10.04 16.56
CA GLU A 104 -15.78 -9.04 16.76
C GLU A 104 -15.27 -7.58 16.61
N ASN A 105 -14.22 -7.39 15.79
CA ASN A 105 -13.57 -6.11 15.60
C ASN A 105 -14.15 -5.39 14.37
N THR A 106 -15.24 -4.68 14.59
CA THR A 106 -15.99 -3.94 13.55
C THR A 106 -15.20 -2.77 12.97
N GLU A 107 -14.34 -2.13 13.76
CA GLU A 107 -13.45 -1.07 13.30
C GLU A 107 -12.47 -1.60 12.25
N LEU A 108 -11.76 -2.68 12.57
CA LEU A 108 -10.84 -3.34 11.64
C LEU A 108 -11.56 -3.82 10.37
N GLN A 109 -12.77 -4.38 10.50
CA GLN A 109 -13.56 -4.79 9.35
C GLN A 109 -13.90 -3.59 8.43
N SER A 110 -14.32 -2.47 9.02
CA SER A 110 -14.63 -1.24 8.28
C SER A 110 -13.40 -0.68 7.55
N GLU A 111 -12.24 -0.68 8.22
CA GLU A 111 -10.97 -0.25 7.62
C GLU A 111 -10.57 -1.11 6.42
N ILE A 112 -10.69 -2.44 6.54
CA ILE A 112 -10.33 -3.36 5.46
C ILE A 112 -11.23 -3.17 4.24
N MET A 113 -12.55 -3.03 4.44
CA MET A 113 -13.50 -2.80 3.35
C MET A 113 -13.18 -1.50 2.61
N LYS A 114 -12.98 -0.39 3.34
CA LYS A 114 -12.62 0.91 2.72
C LYS A 114 -11.31 0.84 1.95
N GLU A 115 -10.30 0.16 2.49
CA GLU A 115 -9.04 0.00 1.79
C GLU A 115 -9.18 -0.88 0.54
N SER A 116 -10.00 -1.93 0.59
CA SER A 116 -10.27 -2.79 -0.56
C SER A 116 -10.95 -2.03 -1.69
N ASP A 117 -12.01 -1.29 -1.38
CA ASP A 117 -12.74 -0.47 -2.36
C ASP A 117 -11.82 0.58 -3.00
N SER A 118 -11.06 1.30 -2.18
CA SER A 118 -10.09 2.29 -2.66
C SER A 118 -9.00 1.67 -3.52
N LEU A 119 -8.51 0.48 -3.19
CA LEU A 119 -7.47 -0.19 -3.96
C LEU A 119 -7.99 -0.63 -5.34
N GLN A 120 -9.22 -1.12 -5.38
CA GLN A 120 -9.88 -1.52 -6.62
C GLN A 120 -10.13 -0.31 -7.52
N GLU A 121 -10.69 0.78 -6.97
CA GLU A 121 -10.93 2.03 -7.71
C GLU A 121 -9.64 2.59 -8.30
N GLU A 122 -8.59 2.76 -7.48
CA GLU A 122 -7.30 3.26 -7.96
C GLU A 122 -6.66 2.37 -9.04
N THR A 123 -6.90 1.07 -8.99
CA THR A 123 -6.34 0.13 -9.96
C THR A 123 -7.10 0.18 -11.27
N GLN A 124 -8.42 0.22 -11.19
CA GLN A 124 -9.31 0.39 -12.33
C GLN A 124 -8.98 1.68 -13.10
N GLU A 125 -8.85 2.82 -12.42
CA GLU A 125 -8.51 4.09 -13.06
C GLU A 125 -7.18 4.07 -13.83
N VAL A 126 -6.21 3.28 -13.36
CA VAL A 126 -4.89 3.17 -14.02
C VAL A 126 -4.97 2.26 -15.24
N ILE A 127 -5.79 1.20 -15.18
CA ILE A 127 -6.01 0.28 -16.29
C ILE A 127 -6.81 0.97 -17.40
N GLU A 128 -7.90 1.66 -17.07
CA GLU A 128 -8.72 2.38 -18.05
C GLU A 128 -7.87 3.36 -18.88
N ARG A 129 -7.00 4.14 -18.22
CA ARG A 129 -6.05 5.02 -18.91
C ARG A 129 -5.07 4.30 -19.82
N ALA A 130 -4.70 3.07 -19.49
CA ALA A 130 -3.83 2.26 -20.34
C ALA A 130 -4.59 1.66 -21.54
N GLU A 131 -5.84 1.25 -21.34
CA GLU A 131 -6.72 0.77 -22.40
C GLU A 131 -7.06 1.86 -23.42
N GLU A 132 -7.25 3.11 -22.96
CA GLU A 132 -7.34 4.28 -23.83
C GLU A 132 -6.09 4.40 -24.72
N ARG A 133 -4.89 4.27 -24.14
CA ARG A 133 -3.64 4.32 -24.91
C ARG A 133 -3.51 3.17 -25.91
N LEU A 134 -3.97 1.97 -25.56
CA LEU A 134 -4.02 0.84 -26.50
C LEU A 134 -4.91 1.14 -27.70
N THR A 135 -6.06 1.78 -27.45
CA THR A 135 -6.99 2.18 -28.51
C THR A 135 -6.35 3.19 -29.45
N ASP A 136 -5.63 4.19 -28.93
CA ASP A 136 -4.89 5.16 -29.74
C ASP A 136 -3.84 4.49 -30.63
N LEU A 137 -3.05 3.57 -30.07
CA LEU A 137 -2.03 2.83 -30.82
C LEU A 137 -2.63 2.01 -31.98
N MET A 138 -3.83 1.44 -31.78
CA MET A 138 -4.54 0.70 -32.82
C MET A 138 -5.05 1.61 -33.95
N LEU A 139 -5.37 2.87 -33.65
CA LEU A 139 -5.80 3.85 -34.65
C LEU A 139 -4.62 4.45 -35.41
N GLU A 140 -3.48 4.69 -34.75
CA GLU A 140 -2.24 5.18 -35.35
C GLU A 140 -1.61 4.18 -36.36
N ALA A 141 -1.90 2.88 -36.21
CA ALA A 141 -1.36 1.81 -37.06
C ALA A 141 -2.14 1.57 -38.38
N ARG A 142 -3.20 2.36 -38.65
CA ARG A 142 -4.03 2.29 -39.87
C ARG A 142 -3.65 3.36 -40.89
#